data_AF-A0A932DL43-F1
#
_entry.id   AF-A0A932DL43-F1
#
_cell.length_a   1.000
_cell.length_b   1.000
_cell.length_c   1.000
_cell.angle_alpha   90.00
_cell.angle_beta   90.00
_cell.angle_gamma   90.00
#
_symmetry.space_group_name_H-M   'P 1'
#
loop_
_entity.id
_entity.type
_entity.pdbx_description
1 polymer ?
#
loop_
_entity_poly.entity_id
_entity_poly.type
_entity_poly.pdbx_seq_one_letter_code
_entity_poly.pdbx_strand_id
1 'polypeptide(L)' 'MQKTRVLIMGAAGRDFHNFNTYYRDNDAFEVVAFTATQIPNIAGR' A
#
# COMPACT_ATOMS: atom_id res chain seq x y z
N MET A 1 19.59 1.10 -11.68
CA MET A 1 19.41 -0.05 -10.77
C MET A 1 18.05 -0.68 -11.03
N GLN A 2 17.87 -1.98 -10.80
CA GLN A 2 16.56 -2.62 -10.86
C GLN A 2 15.71 -2.12 -9.68
N LYS A 3 14.48 -1.64 -9.94
CA LYS A 3 13.57 -1.20 -8.87
C LYS A 3 13.11 -2.40 -8.04
N THR A 4 12.97 -2.22 -6.72
CA THR A 4 12.40 -3.23 -5.85
C THR A 4 10.89 -3.27 -6.04
N ARG A 5 10.36 -4.41 -6.48
CA ARG A 5 8.92 -4.62 -6.65
C ARG A 5 8.27 -4.90 -5.31
N VAL A 6 7.23 -4.13 -4.95
CA VAL A 6 6.59 -4.15 -3.63
C VAL A 6 5.11 -4.50 -3.77
N LEU A 7 4.65 -5.46 -2.96
CA LEU A 7 3.23 -5.72 -2.68
C LEU A 7 2.90 -5.11 -1.32
N ILE A 8 1.91 -4.20 -1.27
CA ILE A 8 1.46 -3.59 -0.01
C ILE A 8 0.21 -4.34 0.47
N MET A 9 0.23 -4.82 1.71
CA MET A 9 -0.92 -5.50 2.32
C MET A 9 -1.55 -4.65 3.41
N GLY A 10 -2.87 -4.49 3.39
CA GLY A 10 -3.56 -3.73 4.43
C GLY A 10 -5.06 -3.64 4.26
N ALA A 11 -5.65 -2.67 4.95
CA ALA A 11 -7.09 -2.47 5.08
C ALA A 11 -7.47 -0.99 4.91
N ALA A 12 -6.79 -0.29 4.00
CA ALA A 12 -7.09 1.09 3.60
C ALA A 12 -6.89 2.17 4.68
N GLY A 13 -5.83 2.05 5.48
CA GLY A 13 -5.41 3.05 6.47
C GLY A 13 -3.95 3.49 6.26
N ARG A 14 -3.06 3.04 7.16
CA ARG A 14 -1.64 3.44 7.16
C ARG A 14 -0.87 3.01 5.91
N ASP A 15 -1.26 1.90 5.31
CA ASP A 15 -0.76 1.40 4.02
C ASP A 15 -0.84 2.48 2.93
N PHE A 16 -1.97 3.17 2.78
CA PHE A 16 -2.10 4.28 1.84
C PHE A 16 -1.27 5.49 2.23
N HIS A 17 -1.17 5.81 3.53
CA HIS A 17 -0.31 6.89 3.99
C HIS A 17 1.15 6.63 3.61
N ASN A 18 1.68 5.45 3.92
CA ASN A 18 3.06 5.07 3.59
C ASN A 18 3.29 5.05 2.08
N PHE A 19 2.31 4.58 1.30
CA PHE A 19 2.39 4.66 -0.16
C PHE A 19 2.60 6.10 -0.61
N ASN A 20 1.76 7.03 -0.12
CA ASN A 20 1.79 8.42 -0.53
C ASN A 20 3.02 9.19 -0.07
N THR A 21 3.54 8.89 1.13
CA THR A 21 4.64 9.67 1.74
C THR A 21 6.02 9.09 1.50
N TYR A 22 6.14 7.79 1.19
CA TYR A 22 7.42 7.13 1.05
C TYR A 22 7.62 6.43 -0.29
N TYR A 23 6.59 5.73 -0.81
CA TYR A 23 6.77 4.90 -2.00
C TYR A 23 6.48 5.60 -3.33
N ARG A 24 5.49 6.51 -3.37
CA ARG A 24 4.94 7.08 -4.61
C ARG A 24 5.98 7.72 -5.51
N ASP A 25 6.84 8.55 -4.93
CA ASP A 25 7.82 9.36 -5.66
C ASP A 25 9.26 8.85 -5.43
N ASN A 26 9.42 7.60 -4.97
CA ASN A 26 10.72 7.01 -4.67
C ASN A 26 11.14 6.02 -5.76
N ASP A 27 12.10 6.43 -6.58
CA ASP A 27 12.59 5.65 -7.73
C ASP A 27 13.26 4.32 -7.37
N ALA A 28 13.56 4.07 -6.10
CA ALA A 28 14.05 2.77 -5.65
C ALA A 28 12.95 1.68 -5.71
N PHE A 29 11.67 2.06 -5.72
CA PHE A 29 10.55 1.13 -5.56
C PHE A 29 9.56 1.17 -6.73
N GLU A 30 8.91 0.05 -6.95
CA GLU A 30 7.76 -0.11 -7.85
C GLU A 30 6.66 -0.85 -7.08
N VAL A 31 5.64 -0.13 -6.64
CA VAL A 31 4.48 -0.75 -5.97
C VAL A 31 3.58 -1.34 -7.04
N VAL A 32 3.51 -2.67 -7.08
CA VAL A 32 2.85 -3.41 -8.18
C VAL A 32 1.42 -3.82 -7.86
N ALA A 33 1.08 -3.89 -6.57
CA ALA A 33 -0.27 -4.24 -6.13
C ALA A 33 -0.50 -3.85 -4.67
N PHE A 34 -1.79 -3.71 -4.35
CA PHE A 34 -2.31 -3.66 -2.99
C PHE A 34 -3.16 -4.91 -2.75
N THR A 35 -3.05 -5.52 -1.58
CA THR A 35 -4.10 -6.39 -1.07
C THR A 35 -4.99 -5.60 -0.13
N ALA A 36 -6.29 -5.94 -0.13
CA ALA A 36 -7.28 -5.31 0.74
C ALA A 36 -7.95 -6.40 1.57
N THR A 37 -7.74 -6.36 2.88
CA THR A 37 -8.49 -7.15 3.85
C THR A 37 -9.56 -6.27 4.48
N GLN A 38 -10.78 -6.77 4.56
CA GLN A 38 -11.84 -6.07 5.28
C GLN A 38 -11.62 -6.17 6.78
N ILE A 39 -11.64 -5.04 7.48
CA ILE A 39 -11.66 -5.04 8.96
C ILE A 39 -13.01 -5.63 9.40
N PRO A 40 -13.03 -6.64 10.28
CA PRO A 40 -14.29 -7.18 10.78
C PRO A 40 -15.19 -6.07 11.32
N ASN A 41 -16.48 -6.10 10.96
CA ASN A 41 -17.50 -5.15 11.40
C ASN A 41 -17.32 -3.69 10.94
N ILE A 42 -16.53 -3.41 9.89
CA ILE A 42 -16.35 -2.04 9.35
C ILE A 42 -17.36 -1.67 8.24
N ALA A 43 -17.99 -2.67 7.62
CA ALA A 43 -18.94 -2.42 6.53
C ALA A 43 -20.20 -1.70 7.06
N GLY A 44 -20.60 -0.61 6.41
CA GLY A 44 -21.82 0.14 6.75
C GLY A 44 -21.70 1.13 7.92
N ARG A 45 -20.48 1.55 8.27
CA ARG A 45 -20.21 2.70 9.14
C ARG A 45 -20.09 4.00 8.34
#